data_AF-A0A952L3N6-F1
#
_entry.id   AF-A0A952L3N6-F1
#
_cell.length_a   1.000
_cell.length_b   1.000
_cell.length_c   1.000
_cell.angle_alpha   90.00
_cell.angle_beta   90.00
_cell.angle_gamma   90.00
#
_symmetry.space_group_name_H-M   'P 1'
#
loop_
_entity.id
_entity.type
_entity.pdbx_description
1 polymer ?
#
loop_
_entity_poly.entity_id
_entity_poly.type
_entity_poly.pdbx_seq_one_letter_code
_entity_poly.pdbx_strand_id
1 'polypeptide(L)'
;MKLEFIALDKLSVSAANMRHGRHDPDISDLLPTVRARGILQSLIVRPTNIDGCFEILAGRRRFHAARAVAEESGVAEPVPCAILDPGDDAGALEASLIENIARLDPDEVSQWETFTRLIKAGRTPEDIALTFGLPAL
;
A
#
# COMPACT_ATOMS: atom_id res chain seq x y z
N MET A 1 7.52 10.79 -13.87
CA MET A 1 7.11 10.23 -12.55
C MET A 1 8.12 10.61 -11.47
N LYS A 2 7.65 11.23 -10.38
CA LYS A 2 8.44 11.66 -9.21
C LYS A 2 8.07 10.81 -7.98
N LEU A 3 9.03 10.51 -7.10
CA LEU A 3 8.77 9.80 -5.84
C LEU A 3 8.83 10.78 -4.66
N GLU A 4 7.81 10.79 -3.82
CA GLU A 4 7.73 11.63 -2.62
C GLU A 4 6.97 10.94 -1.48
N PHE A 5 7.22 11.38 -0.25
CA PHE A 5 6.38 11.04 0.89
C PHE A 5 5.31 12.11 1.07
N ILE A 6 4.04 11.71 1.07
CA ILE A 6 2.89 12.63 1.11
C ILE A 6 2.07 12.35 2.38
N ALA A 7 1.66 13.42 3.07
CA ALA A 7 0.83 13.31 4.25
C ALA A 7 -0.56 12.74 3.90
N LEU A 8 -1.12 11.91 4.79
CA LEU A 8 -2.38 11.20 4.54
C LEU A 8 -3.57 12.15 4.32
N ASP A 9 -3.55 13.33 4.93
CA ASP A 9 -4.59 14.37 4.79
C ASP A 9 -4.54 15.11 3.44
N LYS A 10 -3.44 14.95 2.69
CA LYS A 10 -3.28 15.48 1.32
C LYS A 10 -3.67 14.47 0.24
N LEU A 11 -4.15 13.29 0.63
CA LEU A 11 -4.51 12.21 -0.27
C LEU A 11 -6.01 11.95 -0.27
N SER A 12 -6.60 11.84 -1.46
CA SER A 12 -7.98 11.40 -1.66
C SER A 12 -8.02 10.24 -2.65
N VAL A 13 -9.04 9.37 -2.59
CA VAL A 13 -9.16 8.28 -3.58
C VAL A 13 -9.78 8.83 -4.86
N SER A 14 -9.13 8.62 -6.00
CA SER A 14 -9.65 9.06 -7.30
C SER A 14 -10.84 8.22 -7.75
N ALA A 15 -11.78 8.84 -8.47
CA ALA A 15 -12.82 8.11 -9.21
C ALA A 15 -12.23 7.25 -10.35
N ALA A 16 -11.02 7.56 -10.84
CA ALA A 16 -10.31 6.78 -11.86
C ALA A 16 -9.62 5.52 -11.30
N ASN A 17 -9.61 5.34 -9.98
CA ASN A 17 -9.08 4.12 -9.37
C ASN A 17 -9.94 2.92 -9.77
N MET A 18 -9.35 1.89 -10.38
CA MET A 18 -10.11 0.74 -10.89
C MET A 18 -10.90 -0.02 -9.82
N ARG A 19 -10.48 0.07 -8.54
CA ARG A 19 -11.19 -0.50 -7.38
C ARG A 19 -11.78 0.58 -6.48
N HIS A 20 -12.14 1.73 -7.04
CA HIS A 20 -12.93 2.75 -6.36
C HIS A 20 -14.26 2.14 -5.86
N GLY A 21 -14.72 2.56 -4.68
CA GLY A 21 -15.95 2.07 -4.09
C GLY A 21 -16.40 2.94 -2.93
N ARG A 22 -17.70 2.89 -2.63
CA ARG A 22 -18.32 3.71 -1.56
C ARG A 22 -17.96 3.22 -0.15
N HIS A 23 -17.63 1.94 -0.01
CA HIS A 23 -17.26 1.34 1.26
C HIS A 23 -15.75 1.14 1.34
N ASP A 24 -15.21 1.30 2.54
CA ASP A 24 -13.81 1.00 2.82
C ASP A 24 -13.48 -0.45 2.44
N PRO A 25 -12.30 -0.70 1.84
CA PRO A 25 -11.93 -2.04 1.44
C PRO A 25 -11.57 -2.88 2.66
N ASP A 26 -11.66 -4.20 2.53
CA ASP A 26 -11.04 -5.09 3.51
C ASP A 26 -9.52 -4.92 3.48
N ILE A 27 -8.95 -4.65 4.65
CA ILE A 27 -7.53 -4.40 4.92
C ILE A 27 -6.98 -5.32 6.01
N SER A 28 -7.76 -6.30 6.47
CA SER A 28 -7.40 -7.19 7.58
C SER A 28 -6.06 -7.91 7.38
N ASP A 29 -5.81 -8.36 6.15
CA ASP A 29 -4.56 -8.97 5.67
C ASP A 29 -3.36 -8.00 5.64
N LEU A 30 -3.60 -6.70 5.42
CA LEU A 30 -2.54 -5.69 5.31
C LEU A 30 -2.13 -5.10 6.64
N LEU A 31 -3.07 -4.98 7.59
CA LEU A 31 -2.83 -4.34 8.88
C LEU A 31 -1.60 -4.88 9.63
N PRO A 32 -1.37 -6.21 9.73
CA PRO A 32 -0.18 -6.73 10.44
C PRO A 32 1.13 -6.25 9.79
N THR A 33 1.21 -6.31 8.45
CA THR A 33 2.39 -5.85 7.71
C THR A 33 2.58 -4.34 7.83
N VAL A 34 1.51 -3.55 7.70
CA VAL A 34 1.60 -2.08 7.79
C VAL A 34 1.98 -1.63 9.18
N ARG A 35 1.49 -2.28 10.24
CA ARG A 35 1.93 -2.02 11.62
C ARG A 35 3.42 -2.35 11.81
N ALA A 36 3.88 -3.47 11.25
CA ALA A 36 5.25 -3.92 11.42
C ALA A 36 6.28 -3.15 10.58
N ARG A 37 5.88 -2.67 9.39
CA ARG A 37 6.83 -2.17 8.36
C ARG A 37 6.43 -0.85 7.71
N GLY A 38 5.27 -0.29 8.03
CA GLY A 38 4.70 0.83 7.30
C GLY A 38 4.30 0.48 5.87
N ILE A 39 4.10 1.50 5.04
CA ILE A 39 3.82 1.34 3.62
C ILE A 39 5.14 1.23 2.85
N LEU A 40 5.48 0.04 2.36
CA LEU A 40 6.69 -0.20 1.58
C LEU A 40 6.50 0.08 0.08
N GLN A 41 5.36 -0.34 -0.48
CA GLN A 41 5.07 -0.13 -1.90
C GLN A 41 4.31 1.18 -2.07
N SER A 42 4.87 2.10 -2.85
CA SER A 42 4.30 3.42 -3.09
C SER A 42 2.88 3.38 -3.64
N LEU A 43 2.05 4.33 -3.20
CA LEU A 43 0.78 4.63 -3.85
C LEU A 43 1.05 5.27 -5.22
N ILE A 44 0.21 5.03 -6.22
CA ILE A 44 0.29 5.79 -7.48
C ILE A 44 -0.73 6.91 -7.40
N VAL A 45 -0.26 8.14 -7.57
CA VAL A 45 -1.08 9.34 -7.38
C VAL A 45 -0.87 10.31 -8.54
N ARG A 46 -1.80 11.25 -8.70
CA ARG A 46 -1.61 12.42 -9.56
C ARG A 46 -2.02 13.70 -8.83
N PRO A 47 -1.46 14.87 -9.20
CA PRO A 47 -1.88 16.14 -8.64
C PRO A 47 -3.36 16.43 -8.89
N THR A 48 -4.00 17.08 -7.93
CA THR A 48 -5.34 17.67 -8.11
C THR A 48 -5.22 19.15 -8.52
N ASN A 49 -6.36 19.84 -8.69
CA ASN A 49 -6.39 21.29 -8.89
C ASN A 49 -6.05 22.09 -7.61
N ILE A 50 -5.89 21.42 -6.47
CA ILE A 50 -5.49 22.04 -5.20
C ILE A 50 -4.01 21.76 -4.98
N ASP A 51 -3.22 22.82 -4.83
CA ASP A 51 -1.78 22.73 -4.63
C ASP A 51 -1.41 21.85 -3.44
N GLY A 52 -0.52 20.89 -3.69
CA GLY A 52 -0.05 19.94 -2.68
C GLY A 52 -1.05 18.85 -2.31
N CYS A 53 -2.21 18.76 -2.97
CA CYS A 53 -3.17 17.68 -2.81
C CYS A 53 -3.15 16.74 -4.02
N PHE A 54 -3.28 15.44 -3.75
CA PHE A 54 -3.16 14.39 -4.75
C PHE A 54 -4.31 13.39 -4.64
N GLU A 55 -4.67 12.80 -5.78
CA GLU A 55 -5.65 11.73 -5.82
C GLU A 55 -5.00 10.38 -6.16
N ILE A 56 -5.44 9.33 -5.46
CA ILE A 56 -4.88 7.98 -5.50
C ILE A 56 -5.51 7.19 -6.63
N LEU A 57 -4.68 6.81 -7.60
CA LEU A 57 -5.01 6.00 -8.75
C LEU A 57 -4.84 4.51 -8.47
N ALA A 58 -3.82 4.13 -7.68
CA ALA A 58 -3.58 2.75 -7.26
C ALA A 58 -3.06 2.69 -5.81
N GLY A 59 -3.35 1.58 -5.12
CA GLY A 59 -2.97 1.39 -3.72
C GLY A 59 -4.04 1.77 -2.69
N ARG A 60 -5.33 1.79 -3.07
CA ARG A 60 -6.46 2.12 -2.19
C ARG A 60 -6.40 1.39 -0.84
N ARG A 61 -6.21 0.07 -0.85
CA ARG A 61 -6.13 -0.74 0.39
C ARG A 61 -4.97 -0.31 1.30
N ARG A 62 -3.81 0.00 0.72
CA ARG A 62 -2.62 0.50 1.43
C ARG A 62 -2.88 1.86 2.09
N PHE A 63 -3.57 2.77 1.39
CA PHE A 63 -4.00 4.04 1.97
C PHE A 63 -4.93 3.86 3.18
N HIS A 64 -5.97 3.02 3.05
CA HIS A 64 -6.88 2.76 4.18
C HIS A 64 -6.18 2.06 5.35
N ALA A 65 -5.24 1.14 5.10
CA ALA A 65 -4.44 0.52 6.15
C ALA A 65 -3.54 1.54 6.87
N ALA A 66 -2.88 2.44 6.13
CA ALA A 66 -2.08 3.51 6.73
C ALA A 66 -2.94 4.44 7.60
N ARG A 67 -4.15 4.79 7.14
CA ARG A 67 -5.10 5.58 7.92
C ARG A 67 -5.54 4.88 9.20
N ALA A 68 -5.89 3.60 9.12
CA ALA A 68 -6.27 2.83 10.29
C ALA A 68 -5.14 2.77 11.33
N VAL A 69 -3.89 2.53 10.90
CA VAL A 69 -2.73 2.52 11.80
C VAL A 69 -2.44 3.91 12.38
N ALA A 70 -2.65 4.98 11.61
CA ALA A 70 -2.53 6.35 12.10
C ALA A 70 -3.60 6.68 13.16
N GLU A 71 -4.83 6.22 12.97
CA GLU A 71 -5.93 6.37 13.93
C GLU A 71 -5.66 5.55 15.22
N GLU A 72 -5.13 4.33 15.10
CA GLU A 72 -4.75 3.46 16.24
C GLU A 72 -3.60 4.04 17.07
N SER A 73 -2.58 4.60 16.42
CA SER A 73 -1.37 5.11 17.07
C SER A 73 -1.44 6.58 17.47
N GLY A 74 -2.38 7.35 16.88
CA GLY A 74 -2.44 8.80 16.98
C GLY A 74 -1.36 9.55 16.19
N VAL A 75 -0.57 8.85 15.36
CA VAL A 75 0.52 9.42 14.57
C VAL A 75 0.29 9.14 13.09
N ALA A 76 0.14 10.20 12.29
CA ALA A 76 -0.02 10.10 10.84
C ALA A 76 1.32 10.30 10.12
N GLU A 77 2.03 9.21 9.85
CA GLU A 77 3.25 9.26 9.06
C GLU A 77 2.93 9.49 7.57
N PRO A 78 3.72 10.31 6.85
CA PRO A 78 3.65 10.41 5.40
C PRO A 78 3.88 9.07 4.71
N VAL A 79 3.19 8.81 3.60
CA VAL A 79 3.30 7.56 2.84
C VAL A 79 4.03 7.75 1.51
N PRO A 80 4.83 6.77 1.05
CA PRO A 80 5.53 6.87 -0.21
C PRO A 80 4.53 6.87 -1.37
N CYS A 81 4.73 7.78 -2.31
CA CYS A 81 3.86 8.04 -3.44
C CYS A 81 4.69 8.22 -4.72
N ALA A 82 4.23 7.60 -5.79
CA ALA A 82 4.69 7.78 -7.15
C ALA A 82 3.73 8.72 -7.87
N ILE A 83 4.20 9.93 -8.13
CA ILE A 83 3.43 11.04 -8.70
C ILE A 83 3.55 11.00 -10.22
N LEU A 84 2.43 10.77 -10.89
CA LEU A 84 2.29 10.93 -12.34
C LEU A 84 2.23 12.40 -12.75
N ASP A 85 2.59 12.67 -13.99
CA ASP A 85 2.56 14.02 -14.53
C ASP A 85 1.10 14.51 -14.66
N PRO A 86 0.84 15.82 -14.46
CA PRO A 86 -0.51 16.36 -14.52
C PRO A 86 -1.11 16.26 -15.93
N GLY A 87 -2.42 16.02 -16.02
CA GLY A 87 -3.16 15.98 -17.29
C GLY A 87 -3.06 14.67 -18.08
N ASP A 88 -2.36 13.66 -17.58
CA ASP A 88 -2.25 12.34 -18.21
C ASP A 88 -3.32 11.36 -17.68
N ASP A 89 -4.57 11.56 -18.09
CA ASP A 89 -5.69 10.70 -17.70
C ASP A 89 -5.54 9.26 -18.23
N ALA A 90 -4.94 9.10 -19.41
CA ALA A 90 -4.69 7.79 -20.00
C ALA A 90 -3.62 7.03 -19.22
N GLY A 91 -2.47 7.65 -18.95
CA GLY A 91 -1.42 7.08 -18.13
C GLY A 91 -1.88 6.76 -16.71
N ALA A 92 -2.81 7.57 -16.16
CA ALA A 92 -3.44 7.28 -14.87
C ALA A 92 -4.25 5.96 -14.88
N LEU A 93 -5.07 5.74 -15.92
CA LEU A 93 -5.83 4.50 -16.08
C LEU A 93 -4.92 3.30 -16.35
N GLU A 94 -3.90 3.46 -17.20
CA GLU A 94 -2.92 2.42 -17.50
C GLU A 94 -2.14 2.02 -16.24
N ALA A 95 -1.66 2.98 -15.46
CA ALA A 95 -0.94 2.71 -14.21
C ALA A 95 -1.80 1.94 -13.21
N SER A 96 -3.08 2.32 -13.07
CA SER A 96 -4.04 1.57 -12.26
C SER A 96 -4.22 0.14 -12.78
N LEU A 97 -4.37 -0.05 -14.09
CA LEU A 97 -4.56 -1.38 -14.68
C LEU A 97 -3.32 -2.27 -14.53
N ILE A 98 -2.12 -1.73 -14.79
CA ILE A 98 -0.84 -2.44 -14.69
C ILE A 98 -0.63 -2.95 -13.27
N GLU A 99 -0.88 -2.14 -12.22
CA GLU A 99 -0.72 -2.57 -10.82
C GLU A 99 -1.65 -3.74 -10.48
N ASN A 100 -2.85 -3.75 -11.04
CA ASN A 100 -3.84 -4.78 -10.78
C ASN A 100 -3.55 -6.08 -11.52
N ILE A 101 -3.07 -6.01 -12.77
CA ILE A 101 -2.72 -7.19 -13.58
C ILE A 101 -1.40 -7.82 -13.11
N ALA A 102 -0.43 -7.02 -12.68
CA ALA A 102 0.89 -7.50 -12.26
C ALA A 102 0.88 -8.28 -10.93
N ARG A 103 -0.29 -8.46 -10.30
CA ARG A 103 -0.41 -9.18 -9.03
C ARG A 103 -0.36 -10.68 -9.27
N LEU A 104 0.77 -11.28 -8.91
CA LEU A 104 0.94 -12.72 -8.78
C LEU A 104 1.30 -13.01 -7.33
N ASP A 105 0.53 -13.90 -6.70
CA ASP A 105 0.89 -14.36 -5.36
C ASP A 105 2.19 -15.18 -5.45
N PRO A 106 3.09 -15.05 -4.46
CA PRO A 106 4.31 -15.84 -4.44
C PRO A 106 3.95 -17.32 -4.30
N ASP A 107 4.68 -18.21 -5.00
CA ASP A 107 4.47 -19.65 -4.87
C ASP A 107 4.91 -20.16 -3.49
N GLU A 108 4.30 -21.27 -3.06
CA GLU A 108 4.48 -21.82 -1.71
C GLU A 108 5.94 -22.21 -1.41
N VAL A 109 6.69 -22.69 -2.39
CA VAL A 109 8.09 -23.11 -2.22
C VAL A 109 8.98 -21.89 -2.02
N SER A 110 8.84 -20.86 -2.88
CA SER A 110 9.57 -19.60 -2.72
C SER A 110 9.27 -18.90 -1.39
N GLN A 111 8.02 -18.97 -0.92
CA GLN A 111 7.64 -18.47 0.41
C GLN A 111 8.38 -19.24 1.51
N TRP A 112 8.35 -20.57 1.49
CA TRP A 112 9.05 -21.42 2.46
C TRP A 112 10.57 -21.16 2.49
N GLU A 113 11.20 -21.05 1.32
CA GLU A 113 12.62 -20.73 1.21
C GLU A 113 12.94 -19.37 1.84
N THR A 114 12.08 -18.38 1.60
CA THR A 114 12.22 -17.03 2.14
C THR A 114 12.04 -17.01 3.66
N PHE A 115 11.03 -17.69 4.20
CA PHE A 115 10.83 -17.81 5.66
C PHE A 115 12.00 -18.53 6.33
N THR A 116 12.52 -19.58 5.73
CA THR A 116 13.73 -20.27 6.22
C THR A 116 14.93 -19.33 6.27
N ARG A 117 15.10 -18.46 5.27
CA ARG A 117 16.16 -17.44 5.27
C ARG A 117 15.95 -16.39 6.35
N LEU A 118 14.72 -15.98 6.64
CA LEU A 118 14.41 -15.06 7.75
C LEU A 118 14.74 -15.67 9.12
N ILE A 119 14.42 -16.95 9.32
CA ILE A 119 14.77 -17.67 10.56
C ILE A 119 16.29 -17.72 10.74
N LYS A 120 17.03 -18.08 9.68
CA LYS A 120 18.50 -18.06 9.69
C LYS A 120 19.08 -16.66 9.96
N ALA A 121 18.36 -15.61 9.60
CA ALA A 121 18.70 -14.22 9.90
C ALA A 121 18.26 -13.75 11.31
N GLY A 122 17.74 -14.66 12.15
CA GLY A 122 17.41 -14.39 13.54
C GLY A 122 15.97 -13.97 13.82
N ARG A 123 15.06 -14.08 12.84
CA ARG A 123 13.62 -13.88 13.08
C ARG A 123 12.99 -15.14 13.67
N THR A 124 12.08 -14.96 14.62
CA THR A 124 11.31 -16.10 15.15
C THR A 124 10.12 -16.41 14.24
N PRO A 125 9.59 -17.65 14.26
CA PRO A 125 8.33 -17.97 13.59
C PRO A 125 7.18 -17.04 14.01
N GLU A 126 7.14 -16.64 15.28
CA GLU A 126 6.14 -15.73 15.83
C GLU A 126 6.24 -14.32 15.23
N ASP A 127 7.45 -13.77 15.10
CA ASP A 127 7.70 -12.47 14.45
C ASP A 127 7.26 -12.48 12.98
N ILE A 128 7.54 -13.58 12.28
CA ILE A 128 7.17 -13.76 10.87
C ILE A 128 5.65 -13.84 10.76
N ALA A 129 5.01 -14.67 11.58
CA ALA A 129 3.55 -14.81 11.60
C ALA A 129 2.86 -13.47 11.88
N LEU A 130 3.35 -12.72 12.86
CA LEU A 130 2.85 -11.39 13.18
C LEU A 130 3.04 -10.40 12.02
N THR A 131 4.19 -10.44 11.34
CA THR A 131 4.45 -9.52 10.21
C THR A 131 3.51 -9.78 9.02
N PHE A 132 3.23 -11.05 8.73
CA PHE A 132 2.48 -11.46 7.53
C PHE A 132 1.01 -11.82 7.81
N GLY A 133 0.53 -11.64 9.04
CA GLY A 133 -0.85 -11.97 9.42
C GLY A 133 -1.18 -13.46 9.34
N LEU A 134 -0.18 -14.32 9.52
CA LEU A 134 -0.36 -15.77 9.49
C LEU A 134 -0.81 -16.29 10.87
N PRO A 135 -1.61 -17.35 10.94
CA PRO A 135 -1.94 -17.99 12.22
C PRO A 135 -0.65 -18.46 12.91
N ALA A 136 -0.58 -18.29 14.23
CA ALA A 136 0.47 -18.91 15.02
C ALA A 136 0.35 -20.43 14.92
N LEU A 137 1.48 -21.10 14.68
CA LEU A 137 1.58 -22.57 14.63
C LEU A 137 1.40 -23.19 16.01
#